data_AF-A0A2V7WJ99-F1
#
_entry.id   AF-A0A2V7WJ99-F1
#
_cell.length_a   1.000
_cell.length_b   1.000
_cell.length_c   1.000
_cell.angle_alpha   90.00
_cell.angle_beta   90.00
_cell.angle_gamma   90.00
#
_symmetry.space_group_name_H-M   'P 1'
#
loop_
_entity.id
_entity.type
_entity.pdbx_description
1 polymer ?
#
loop_
_entity_poly.entity_id
_entity_poly.type
_entity_poly.pdbx_seq_one_letter_code
_entity_poly.pdbx_strand_id
1 'polypeptide(L)'
;MRKMIWIAILLIGCETKEHANAELDALAKAQKAAAKASAHANMGEAEEIGVLECDQYIRNYENCLMQKVPPTRQADLRAALEDEKRRWHAAMIDGASKETLAQQCRSAASRARTTMGDYGCDF
;
A
#
# COMPACT_ATOMS: atom_id res chain seq x y z
N MET A 1 -14.92 47.20 -6.54
CA MET A 1 -15.90 47.08 -7.67
C MET A 1 -16.56 45.71 -7.53
N ARG A 2 -17.65 45.54 -6.78
CA ARG A 2 -19.09 45.76 -7.10
C ARG A 2 -19.69 44.70 -8.03
N LYS A 3 -20.44 43.77 -7.42
CA LYS A 3 -21.68 43.05 -7.86
C LYS A 3 -21.72 41.72 -7.10
N MET A 4 -22.44 41.54 -5.99
CA MET A 4 -23.91 41.45 -5.87
C MET A 4 -24.59 40.82 -7.09
N ILE A 5 -24.81 39.50 -7.02
CA ILE A 5 -26.02 38.85 -7.54
C ILE A 5 -26.45 37.81 -6.50
N TRP A 6 -27.41 38.22 -5.68
CA TRP A 6 -28.47 37.36 -5.15
C TRP A 6 -29.35 36.92 -6.32
N ILE A 7 -29.67 35.63 -6.46
CA ILE A 7 -30.99 35.15 -6.90
C ILE A 7 -31.27 33.79 -6.22
N ALA A 8 -32.31 33.78 -5.38
CA ALA A 8 -33.02 32.61 -4.92
C ALA A 8 -34.00 32.12 -5.99
N ILE A 9 -34.12 30.81 -6.21
CA ILE A 9 -35.35 30.21 -6.77
C ILE A 9 -35.62 28.90 -6.00
N LEU A 10 -36.67 28.97 -5.18
CA LEU A 10 -37.52 27.88 -4.70
C LEU A 10 -37.99 27.02 -5.87
N LEU A 11 -38.15 25.70 -5.68
CA LEU A 11 -39.37 24.98 -6.05
C LEU A 11 -39.28 23.47 -5.74
N ILE A 12 -40.37 22.98 -5.12
CA ILE A 12 -40.99 21.65 -5.25
C ILE A 12 -40.54 20.55 -4.25
N GLY A 13 -41.50 20.20 -3.39
CA GLY A 13 -41.91 18.80 -3.27
C GLY A 13 -41.43 18.06 -2.03
N CYS A 14 -42.21 18.12 -0.96
CA CYS A 14 -42.25 17.05 0.03
C CYS A 14 -43.18 15.96 -0.53
N GLU A 15 -42.68 14.78 -0.91
CA GLU A 15 -43.43 13.52 -0.74
C GLU A 15 -42.53 12.30 -0.98
N THR A 16 -42.79 11.22 -0.25
CA THR A 16 -42.16 9.89 -0.24
C THR A 16 -40.81 9.74 0.49
N LYS A 17 -40.91 9.43 1.79
CA LYS A 17 -39.81 9.01 2.70
C LYS A 17 -39.32 7.56 2.47
N GLU A 18 -39.71 6.89 1.40
CA GLU A 18 -39.51 5.44 1.25
C GLU A 18 -38.41 5.05 0.24
N HIS A 19 -37.90 5.98 -0.56
CA HIS A 19 -36.85 5.70 -1.56
C HIS A 19 -35.43 6.06 -1.11
N ALA A 20 -35.26 6.77 0.01
CA ALA A 20 -33.94 7.23 0.45
C ALA A 20 -33.04 6.11 1.00
N ASN A 21 -33.62 5.09 1.65
CA ASN A 21 -32.83 4.06 2.36
C ASN A 21 -32.18 3.03 1.43
N ALA A 22 -32.81 2.69 0.30
CA ALA A 22 -32.25 1.74 -0.65
C ALA A 22 -31.06 2.35 -1.43
N GLU A 23 -31.12 3.64 -1.75
CA GLU A 23 -30.04 4.36 -2.42
C GLU A 23 -28.86 4.61 -1.47
N LEU A 24 -29.11 4.94 -0.20
CA LEU A 24 -28.08 5.06 0.84
C LEU A 24 -27.36 3.72 1.12
N ASP A 25 -28.07 2.59 1.13
CA ASP A 25 -27.46 1.26 1.32
C ASP A 25 -26.62 0.85 0.10
N ALA A 26 -27.10 1.14 -1.12
CA ALA A 26 -26.35 0.91 -2.35
C ALA A 26 -25.07 1.77 -2.42
N LEU A 27 -25.15 3.04 -2.02
CA LEU A 27 -23.99 3.93 -1.93
C LEU A 27 -23.02 3.48 -0.82
N ALA A 28 -23.51 3.02 0.33
CA ALA A 28 -22.67 2.49 1.41
C ALA A 28 -21.93 1.21 0.99
N LYS A 29 -22.60 0.32 0.23
CA LYS A 29 -22.00 -0.91 -0.30
C LYS A 29 -20.98 -0.63 -1.40
N ALA A 30 -21.26 0.35 -2.27
CA ALA A 30 -20.31 0.85 -3.27
C ALA A 30 -19.08 1.51 -2.63
N GLN A 31 -19.27 2.33 -1.58
CA GLN A 31 -18.15 2.94 -0.85
C GLN A 31 -17.31 1.91 -0.08
N LYS A 32 -17.92 0.84 0.46
CA LYS A 32 -17.17 -0.24 1.11
C LYS A 32 -16.37 -1.08 0.11
N ALA A 33 -16.88 -1.26 -1.11
CA ALA A 33 -16.14 -1.90 -2.20
C ALA A 33 -15.00 -1.00 -2.72
N ALA A 34 -15.24 0.30 -2.88
CA ALA A 34 -14.23 1.28 -3.27
C ALA A 34 -13.15 1.45 -2.21
N ALA A 35 -13.50 1.43 -0.92
CA ALA A 35 -12.55 1.46 0.19
C ALA A 35 -11.69 0.20 0.28
N LYS A 36 -12.24 -0.97 -0.10
CA LYS A 36 -11.47 -2.22 -0.19
C LYS A 36 -10.55 -2.24 -1.41
N ALA A 37 -10.97 -1.65 -2.52
CA ALA A 37 -10.14 -1.48 -3.72
C ALA A 37 -9.02 -0.45 -3.52
N SER A 38 -9.29 0.66 -2.83
CA SER A 38 -8.29 1.69 -2.53
C SER A 38 -7.34 1.31 -1.39
N ALA A 39 -7.79 0.49 -0.43
CA ALA A 39 -6.88 -0.12 0.55
C ALA A 39 -5.89 -1.10 -0.12
N HIS A 40 -6.27 -1.74 -1.21
CA HIS A 40 -5.40 -2.63 -1.98
C HIS A 40 -4.50 -1.88 -2.98
N ALA A 41 -4.93 -0.69 -3.43
CA ALA A 41 -4.11 0.19 -4.28
C ALA A 41 -3.14 1.09 -3.50
N ASN A 42 -3.32 1.22 -2.17
CA ASN A 42 -2.51 2.10 -1.31
C ASN A 42 -1.68 1.34 -0.25
N MET A 43 -1.84 0.02 -0.15
CA MET A 43 -0.64 -0.81 0.01
C MET A 43 0.00 -0.74 -1.36
N GLY A 44 0.96 0.19 -1.54
CA GLY A 44 1.66 0.33 -2.81
C GLY A 44 1.94 -1.08 -3.31
N GLU A 45 1.48 -1.38 -4.54
CA GLU A 45 1.87 -2.61 -5.23
C GLU A 45 3.34 -2.74 -4.94
N ALA A 46 3.70 -3.71 -4.09
CA ALA A 46 5.07 -3.90 -3.70
C ALA A 46 5.72 -4.31 -4.99
N GLU A 47 6.26 -3.32 -5.73
CA GLU A 47 6.68 -3.45 -7.12
C GLU A 47 7.43 -4.76 -7.23
N GLU A 48 6.79 -5.74 -7.85
CA GLU A 48 7.28 -7.11 -7.76
C GLU A 48 8.57 -7.15 -8.58
N ILE A 49 9.63 -7.67 -7.96
CA ILE A 49 10.91 -7.87 -8.63
C ILE A 49 10.76 -8.98 -9.69
N GLY A 50 9.75 -9.85 -9.53
CA GLY A 50 9.50 -10.98 -10.42
C GLY A 50 10.50 -12.11 -10.19
N VAL A 51 11.04 -12.18 -8.97
CA VAL A 51 11.94 -13.20 -8.44
C VAL A 51 11.35 -13.65 -7.11
N LEU A 52 10.89 -14.91 -7.06
CA LEU A 52 10.08 -15.45 -5.97
C LEU A 52 10.67 -15.18 -4.57
N GLU A 53 11.98 -15.36 -4.41
CA GLU A 53 12.67 -15.15 -3.14
C GLU A 53 12.74 -13.67 -2.74
N CYS A 54 12.88 -12.76 -3.71
CA CYS A 54 12.84 -11.32 -3.46
C CYS A 54 11.44 -10.89 -3.05
N ASP A 55 10.43 -11.34 -3.79
CA ASP A 55 9.04 -10.97 -3.54
C ASP A 55 8.55 -11.54 -2.19
N GLN A 56 8.97 -12.75 -1.82
CA GLN A 56 8.72 -13.30 -0.47
C GLN A 56 9.40 -12.47 0.63
N TYR A 57 10.69 -12.15 0.46
CA TYR A 57 11.41 -11.33 1.43
C TYR A 57 10.74 -9.97 1.63
N ILE A 58 10.39 -9.27 0.55
CA ILE A 58 9.74 -7.95 0.59
C ILE A 58 8.42 -8.06 1.36
N ARG A 59 7.57 -9.03 1.03
CA ARG A 59 6.30 -9.24 1.74
C ARG A 59 6.50 -9.52 3.23
N ASN A 60 7.46 -10.39 3.58
CA ASN A 60 7.75 -10.70 4.98
C ASN A 60 8.29 -9.46 5.72
N TYR A 61 9.15 -8.67 5.08
CA TYR A 61 9.70 -7.42 5.60
C TYR A 61 8.62 -6.39 5.88
N GLU A 62 7.76 -6.10 4.90
CA GLU A 62 6.66 -5.13 5.05
C GLU A 62 5.66 -5.58 6.11
N ASN A 63 5.32 -6.87 6.12
CA ASN A 63 4.43 -7.43 7.13
C ASN A 63 5.03 -7.29 8.53
N CYS A 64 6.33 -7.58 8.70
CA CYS A 64 6.96 -7.39 10.00
C CYS A 64 7.02 -5.92 10.40
N LEU A 65 7.34 -5.02 9.47
CA LEU A 65 7.34 -3.58 9.73
C LEU A 65 6.00 -3.12 10.29
N MET A 66 4.90 -3.55 9.67
CA MET A 66 3.55 -3.14 10.08
C MET A 66 3.13 -3.74 11.41
N GLN A 67 3.51 -4.99 11.69
CA GLN A 67 3.01 -5.72 12.86
C GLN A 67 3.89 -5.62 14.10
N LYS A 68 5.21 -5.44 13.94
CA LYS A 68 6.18 -5.63 15.02
C LYS A 68 7.07 -4.43 15.28
N VAL A 69 7.33 -3.60 14.27
CA VAL A 69 8.24 -2.46 14.41
C VAL A 69 7.49 -1.23 14.93
N PRO A 70 8.03 -0.50 15.93
CA PRO A 70 7.42 0.74 16.41
C PRO A 70 7.28 1.80 15.31
N PRO A 71 6.21 2.62 15.29
CA PRO A 71 5.98 3.62 14.24
C PRO A 71 7.14 4.58 14.02
N THR A 72 7.90 4.89 15.08
CA THR A 72 9.07 5.77 15.03
C THR A 72 10.21 5.24 14.15
N ARG A 73 10.27 3.93 13.89
CA ARG A 73 11.32 3.29 13.07
C ARG A 73 10.82 2.76 11.72
N GLN A 74 9.50 2.67 11.54
CA GLN A 74 8.92 2.10 10.32
C GLN A 74 9.27 2.88 9.05
N ALA A 75 9.31 4.22 9.14
CA ALA A 75 9.62 5.06 7.98
C ALA A 75 11.05 4.82 7.47
N ASP A 76 12.03 4.84 8.36
CA ASP A 76 13.44 4.64 8.01
C ASP A 76 13.70 3.23 7.45
N LEU A 77 13.12 2.21 8.08
CA LEU A 77 13.29 0.82 7.62
C LEU A 77 12.57 0.55 6.30
N ARG A 78 11.43 1.20 6.05
CA ARG A 78 10.75 1.15 4.75
C ARG A 78 11.59 1.83 3.68
N ALA A 79 12.18 2.99 3.97
CA ALA A 79 13.08 3.67 3.04
C ALA A 79 14.30 2.80 2.68
N ALA A 80 14.84 2.05 3.64
CA ALA A 80 15.93 1.10 3.40
C ALA A 80 15.50 -0.06 2.47
N LEU A 81 14.30 -0.62 2.66
CA LEU A 81 13.76 -1.65 1.78
C LEU A 81 13.54 -1.13 0.37
N GLU A 82 12.98 0.07 0.22
CA GLU A 82 12.75 0.70 -1.09
C GLU A 82 14.07 0.94 -1.84
N ASP A 83 15.13 1.30 -1.12
CA ASP A 83 16.46 1.43 -1.70
C ASP A 83 17.04 0.09 -2.17
N GLU A 84 16.77 -0.99 -1.43
CA GLU A 84 17.15 -2.35 -1.81
C GLU A 84 16.38 -2.82 -3.06
N LYS A 85 15.07 -2.58 -3.13
CA LYS A 85 14.23 -2.85 -4.31
C LYS A 85 14.75 -2.10 -5.54
N ARG A 86 15.04 -0.79 -5.41
CA ARG A 86 15.61 0.01 -6.52
C ARG A 86 16.91 -0.57 -7.05
N ARG A 87 17.82 -1.01 -6.16
CA ARG A 87 19.08 -1.65 -6.57
C ARG A 87 18.85 -2.96 -7.32
N TRP A 88 17.89 -3.77 -6.90
CA TRP A 88 17.57 -5.02 -7.59
C TRP A 88 16.95 -4.77 -8.96
N HIS A 89 16.03 -3.82 -9.08
CA HIS A 89 15.51 -3.41 -10.39
C HIS A 89 16.61 -2.90 -11.32
N ALA A 90 17.51 -2.03 -10.82
CA ALA A 90 18.65 -1.57 -11.60
C ALA A 90 19.54 -2.73 -12.06
N ALA A 91 19.83 -3.70 -11.19
CA ALA A 91 20.60 -4.88 -11.55
C ALA A 91 19.92 -5.72 -12.65
N MET A 92 18.58 -5.82 -12.66
CA MET A 92 17.85 -6.50 -13.75
C MET A 92 18.02 -5.77 -15.08
N ILE A 93 17.93 -4.44 -15.06
CA ILE A 93 18.13 -3.60 -16.25
C ILE A 93 19.56 -3.76 -16.79
N ASP A 94 20.54 -3.87 -15.89
CA ASP A 94 21.96 -4.07 -16.22
C ASP A 94 22.28 -5.52 -16.63
N GLY A 95 21.30 -6.42 -16.66
CA GLY A 95 21.42 -7.79 -17.17
C GLY A 95 21.74 -8.85 -16.13
N ALA A 96 21.57 -8.57 -14.83
CA ALA A 96 21.69 -9.59 -13.79
C ALA A 96 20.64 -10.69 -13.99
N SER A 97 21.06 -11.95 -13.82
CA SER A 97 20.15 -13.09 -13.90
C SER A 97 19.21 -13.13 -12.69
N LYS A 98 18.01 -13.69 -12.88
CA LYS A 98 17.07 -13.97 -11.78
C LYS A 98 17.67 -14.86 -10.69
N GLU A 99 18.50 -15.82 -11.07
CA GLU A 99 19.26 -16.69 -10.16
C GLU A 99 20.20 -15.88 -9.25
N THR A 100 20.93 -14.93 -9.82
CA THR A 100 21.81 -14.01 -9.08
C THR A 100 21.01 -13.15 -8.12
N LEU A 101 19.86 -12.63 -8.54
CA LEU A 101 18.98 -11.86 -7.65
C LEU A 101 18.39 -12.69 -6.53
N ALA A 102 17.98 -13.92 -6.81
CA ALA A 102 17.50 -14.84 -5.78
C ALA A 102 18.55 -15.06 -4.67
N GLN A 103 19.83 -15.21 -5.04
CA GLN A 103 20.94 -15.29 -4.06
C GLN A 103 21.13 -14.00 -3.25
N GLN A 104 21.01 -12.84 -3.89
CA GLN A 104 21.08 -11.55 -3.21
C GLN A 104 19.92 -11.36 -2.22
N CYS A 105 18.70 -11.74 -2.61
CA CYS A 105 17.52 -11.64 -1.76
C CYS A 105 17.56 -12.60 -0.58
N ARG A 106 18.07 -13.84 -0.76
CA ARG A 106 18.35 -14.74 0.37
C ARG A 106 19.36 -14.15 1.36
N SER A 107 20.40 -13.51 0.83
CA SER A 107 21.41 -12.84 1.65
C SER A 107 20.81 -11.63 2.39
N ALA A 108 19.94 -10.86 1.74
CA ALA A 108 19.20 -9.77 2.36
C ALA A 108 18.29 -10.27 3.49
N ALA A 109 17.51 -11.34 3.26
CA ALA A 109 16.69 -11.98 4.29
C ALA A 109 17.52 -12.41 5.51
N SER A 110 18.68 -13.04 5.28
CA SER A 110 19.59 -13.43 6.38
C SER A 110 20.10 -12.23 7.18
N ARG A 111 20.43 -11.12 6.51
CA ARG A 111 20.85 -9.88 7.18
C ARG A 111 19.70 -9.27 7.97
N ALA A 112 18.50 -9.22 7.37
CA ALA A 112 17.30 -8.70 8.00
C ALA A 112 16.92 -9.51 9.25
N ARG A 113 17.04 -10.85 9.23
CA ARG A 113 16.80 -11.67 10.44
C ARG A 113 17.71 -11.27 11.60
N THR A 114 18.96 -10.92 11.29
CA THR A 114 19.92 -10.48 12.30
C THR A 114 19.58 -9.09 12.83
N THR A 115 19.25 -8.15 11.94
CA THR A 115 19.04 -6.74 12.31
C THR A 115 17.64 -6.45 12.86
N MET A 116 16.66 -7.26 12.51
CA MET A 116 15.25 -7.11 12.93
C MET A 116 14.77 -8.24 13.84
N GLY A 117 15.65 -9.16 14.21
CA GLY A 117 15.36 -10.22 15.18
C GLY A 117 14.89 -9.66 16.53
N ASP A 118 15.41 -8.50 16.94
CA ASP A 118 15.00 -7.80 18.16
C ASP A 118 13.51 -7.38 18.16
N TYR A 119 12.90 -7.23 16.99
CA TYR A 119 11.45 -6.96 16.88
C TYR A 119 10.62 -8.25 16.79
N GLY A 120 11.26 -9.41 16.70
CA GLY A 120 10.59 -10.69 16.45
C GLY A 120 10.16 -10.87 14.99
N CYS A 121 10.93 -10.31 14.05
CA CYS A 121 10.72 -10.52 12.62
C CYS A 121 11.33 -11.85 12.14
N ASP A 122 10.64 -12.49 11.19
CA ASP A 122 11.10 -13.68 10.48
C ASP A 122 10.98 -13.46 8.97
N PHE A 123 11.98 -13.89 8.19
CA PHE A 123 12.12 -13.59 6.76
C PHE A 123 12.52 -14.79 5.93
#